data_AF-A0A6M5CK70-F1
#
_entry.id   AF-A0A6M5CK70-F1
#
_cell.length_a   1.000
_cell.length_b   1.000
_cell.length_c   1.000
_cell.angle_alpha   90.00
_cell.angle_beta   90.00
_cell.angle_gamma   90.00
#
_symmetry.space_group_name_H-M   'P 1'
#
loop_
_entity.id
_entity.type
_entity.pdbx_description
1 polymer ?
#
loop_
_entity_poly.entity_id
_entity_poly.type
_entity_poly.pdbx_seq_one_letter_code
_entity_poly.pdbx_strand_id
1 'polypeptide(L)'
;MLKILSLAFLTMVFGVFVIDATYSTADPEIDFYIHNPKLIRKYLDCVEKRSTSTCGIIARRISRLIPEALFNQCRACTPDEAAKAHKIIQFVRTYYPYDFNLIWRMYYPGAPSGQY
;
A
#
# COMPACT_ATOMS: atom_id res chain seq x y z
N MET A 1 26.10 -15.97 40.56
CA MET A 1 26.07 -16.59 39.21
C MET A 1 24.64 -16.78 38.69
N LEU A 2 23.70 -17.30 39.49
CA LEU A 2 22.30 -17.52 39.08
C LEU A 2 21.51 -16.25 38.64
N LYS A 3 21.76 -15.10 39.29
CA LYS A 3 21.13 -13.81 38.93
C LYS A 3 21.56 -13.28 37.55
N ILE A 4 22.79 -13.60 37.12
CA ILE A 4 23.36 -13.15 35.84
C ILE A 4 22.68 -13.89 34.68
N LEU A 5 22.36 -15.19 34.89
CA LEU A 5 21.60 -16.01 33.95
C LEU A 5 20.15 -15.50 33.79
N SER A 6 19.51 -15.04 34.85
CA SER A 6 18.15 -14.47 34.79
C SER A 6 18.08 -13.12 34.08
N LEU A 7 19.07 -12.24 34.26
CA LEU A 7 19.16 -10.98 33.52
C LEU A 7 19.46 -11.19 32.03
N ALA A 8 20.35 -12.13 31.70
CA ALA A 8 20.70 -12.44 30.32
C ALA A 8 19.49 -12.99 29.52
N PHE A 9 18.62 -13.77 30.18
CA PHE A 9 17.42 -14.32 29.56
C PHE A 9 16.34 -13.24 29.30
N LEU A 10 16.18 -12.28 30.21
CA LEU A 10 15.25 -11.15 30.07
C LEU A 10 15.65 -10.19 28.93
N THR A 11 16.95 -9.97 28.73
CA THR A 11 17.45 -9.14 27.62
C THR A 11 17.31 -9.82 26.25
N MET A 12 17.36 -11.16 26.21
CA MET A 12 17.25 -11.91 24.95
C MET A 12 15.82 -11.94 24.39
N VAL A 13 14.80 -11.89 25.25
CA VAL A 13 13.38 -11.86 24.83
C VAL A 13 12.97 -10.48 24.29
N PHE A 14 13.60 -9.40 24.75
CA PHE A 14 13.30 -8.04 24.26
C PHE A 14 13.97 -7.71 22.91
N GLY A 15 15.03 -8.45 22.52
CA GLY A 15 15.75 -8.22 21.27
C GLY A 15 15.04 -8.69 19.99
N VAL A 16 13.86 -9.32 20.10
CA VAL A 16 13.10 -9.87 18.96
C VAL A 16 12.07 -8.87 18.40
N PHE A 17 11.91 -7.70 19.02
CA PHE A 17 11.08 -6.62 18.49
C PHE A 17 11.97 -5.59 17.79
N VAL A 18 12.27 -5.79 16.49
CA VAL A 18 12.02 -4.85 15.37
C VAL A 18 12.47 -5.59 14.10
N ILE A 19 11.61 -6.43 13.51
CA ILE A 19 11.73 -6.66 12.06
C ILE A 19 11.16 -5.43 11.38
N ASP A 20 11.95 -4.36 11.34
CA ASP A 20 11.72 -3.32 10.35
C ASP A 20 12.08 -3.99 9.03
N ALA A 21 11.06 -4.44 8.30
CA ALA A 21 11.23 -4.90 6.95
C ALA A 21 11.81 -3.70 6.18
N THR A 22 13.13 -3.67 6.05
CA THR A 22 13.84 -2.72 5.19
C THR A 22 13.46 -3.06 3.76
N TYR A 23 12.26 -2.62 3.38
CA TYR A 23 11.79 -2.66 2.02
C TYR A 23 12.73 -1.77 1.21
N SER A 24 13.43 -2.37 0.25
CA SER A 24 14.17 -1.62 -0.76
C SER A 24 13.23 -0.55 -1.31
N THR A 25 13.53 0.72 -1.01
CA THR A 25 12.75 1.86 -1.51
C THR A 25 12.90 2.03 -3.02
N ALA A 26 13.94 1.43 -3.60
CA ALA A 26 14.14 1.35 -5.04
C ALA A 26 13.41 0.12 -5.59
N ASP A 27 12.31 0.39 -6.30
CA ASP A 27 11.63 -0.56 -7.16
C ASP A 27 11.54 0.11 -8.52
N PRO A 28 12.49 -0.16 -9.42
CA PRO A 28 12.63 0.59 -10.67
C PRO A 28 11.42 0.43 -11.58
N GLU A 29 10.67 -0.66 -11.46
CA GLU A 29 9.43 -0.87 -12.21
C GLU A 29 8.34 0.08 -11.70
N ILE A 30 8.07 0.09 -10.39
CA ILE A 30 7.08 1.00 -9.81
C ILE A 30 7.48 2.46 -9.98
N ASP A 31 8.76 2.79 -9.82
CA ASP A 31 9.27 4.16 -9.99
C ASP A 31 9.04 4.69 -11.39
N PHE A 32 9.21 3.86 -12.42
CA PHE A 32 8.92 4.22 -13.80
C PHE A 32 7.44 4.60 -14.00
N TYR A 33 6.52 3.87 -13.35
CA TYR A 33 5.08 4.13 -13.49
C TYR A 33 4.61 5.36 -12.72
N ILE A 34 5.04 5.54 -11.46
CA ILE A 34 4.55 6.63 -10.60
C ILE A 34 5.19 7.98 -10.97
N HIS A 35 6.45 8.01 -11.41
CA HIS A 35 7.13 9.25 -11.81
C HIS A 35 6.87 9.69 -13.25
N ASN A 36 6.18 8.87 -14.06
CA ASN A 36 5.75 9.25 -15.40
C ASN A 36 4.33 9.84 -15.36
N PRO A 37 4.14 11.16 -15.57
CA PRO A 37 2.84 11.82 -15.39
C PRO A 37 1.72 11.23 -16.26
N LYS A 38 2.04 10.76 -17.46
CA LYS A 38 1.05 10.15 -18.37
C LYS A 38 0.62 8.78 -17.87
N LEU A 39 1.55 7.99 -17.34
CA LEU A 39 1.25 6.66 -16.83
C LEU A 39 0.48 6.74 -15.51
N ILE A 40 0.96 7.51 -14.53
CA ILE A 40 0.27 7.64 -13.24
C ILE A 40 -1.15 8.18 -13.40
N ARG A 41 -1.38 9.16 -14.28
CA ARG A 41 -2.75 9.64 -14.56
C ARG A 41 -3.64 8.54 -15.11
N LYS A 42 -3.14 7.74 -16.06
CA LYS A 42 -3.86 6.59 -16.63
C LYS A 42 -4.26 5.57 -15.55
N TYR A 43 -3.37 5.30 -14.58
CA TYR A 43 -3.67 4.42 -13.46
C TYR A 43 -4.66 5.04 -12.47
N LEU A 44 -4.56 6.34 -12.17
CA LEU A 44 -5.53 7.05 -11.32
C LEU A 44 -6.93 7.06 -11.96
N ASP A 45 -7.04 7.38 -13.25
CA ASP A 45 -8.32 7.31 -13.99
C ASP A 45 -8.95 5.93 -13.93
N CYS A 46 -8.11 4.90 -13.95
CA CYS A 46 -8.54 3.52 -13.84
C CYS A 46 -9.09 3.18 -12.45
N VAL A 47 -8.39 3.60 -11.39
CA VAL A 47 -8.80 3.37 -10.00
C VAL A 47 -10.05 4.17 -9.65
N GLU A 48 -10.15 5.41 -10.14
CA GLU A 48 -11.31 6.28 -9.98
C GLU A 48 -12.51 5.83 -10.83
N LYS A 49 -12.41 4.69 -11.52
CA LYS A 49 -13.44 4.13 -12.41
C LYS A 49 -13.91 5.11 -13.49
N ARG A 50 -13.12 6.14 -13.81
CA ARG A 50 -13.43 7.12 -14.86
C ARG A 50 -13.34 6.49 -16.26
N SER A 51 -12.69 5.34 -16.39
CA SER A 51 -12.61 4.60 -17.64
C SER A 51 -12.47 3.09 -17.43
N THR A 52 -13.49 2.32 -17.79
CA THR A 52 -13.46 0.84 -17.75
C THR A 52 -12.71 0.23 -18.94
N SER A 53 -12.53 0.97 -20.04
CA SER A 53 -11.86 0.52 -21.26
C SER A 53 -10.33 0.61 -21.19
N THR A 54 -9.80 1.42 -20.27
CA THR A 54 -8.35 1.68 -20.11
C THR A 54 -7.70 0.75 -19.08
N CYS A 55 -8.52 0.06 -18.31
CA CYS A 55 -8.17 -0.86 -17.24
C CYS A 55 -8.07 -2.30 -17.75
N GLY A 56 -6.86 -2.79 -18.02
CA GLY A 56 -6.63 -4.21 -18.34
C GLY A 56 -6.94 -5.16 -17.17
N ILE A 57 -6.63 -6.45 -17.32
CA ILE A 57 -6.82 -7.49 -16.28
C ILE A 57 -6.17 -7.10 -14.94
N ILE A 58 -5.04 -6.39 -15.01
CA ILE A 58 -4.28 -5.89 -13.86
C ILE A 58 -5.12 -4.96 -12.96
N ALA A 59 -5.97 -4.12 -13.56
CA ALA A 59 -6.79 -3.16 -12.82
C ALA A 59 -7.78 -3.84 -11.87
N ARG A 60 -8.39 -4.96 -12.28
CA ARG A 60 -9.30 -5.72 -11.41
C ARG A 60 -8.58 -6.30 -10.19
N ARG A 61 -7.31 -6.65 -10.33
CA ARG A 61 -6.48 -7.10 -9.21
C ARG A 61 -6.13 -5.93 -8.30
N ILE A 62 -5.67 -4.81 -8.88
CA ILE A 62 -5.35 -3.58 -8.13
C ILE A 62 -6.58 -3.06 -7.35
N SER A 63 -7.75 -2.96 -7.97
CA SER A 63 -8.98 -2.52 -7.29
C SER A 63 -9.39 -3.38 -6.11
N ARG A 64 -9.06 -4.68 -6.10
CA ARG A 64 -9.28 -5.56 -4.94
C ARG A 64 -8.25 -5.34 -3.83
N LEU A 65 -7.02 -5.03 -4.20
CA LEU A 65 -5.93 -4.81 -3.25
C LEU A 65 -5.96 -3.41 -2.62
N ILE A 66 -6.57 -2.43 -3.26
CA ILE A 66 -6.71 -1.06 -2.71
C ILE A 66 -7.38 -1.03 -1.33
N PRO A 67 -8.58 -1.60 -1.11
CA PRO A 67 -9.18 -1.59 0.22
C PRO A 67 -8.35 -2.40 1.24
N GLU A 68 -7.67 -3.46 0.79
CA GLU A 68 -6.75 -4.22 1.64
C GLU A 68 -5.58 -3.35 2.12
N ALA A 69 -4.92 -2.65 1.19
CA ALA A 69 -3.77 -1.78 1.47
C ALA A 69 -4.15 -0.52 2.25
N LEU A 70 -5.32 0.05 2.02
CA LEU A 70 -5.78 1.28 2.68
C LEU A 70 -6.33 1.04 4.09
N PHE A 71 -7.05 -0.07 4.31
CA PHE A 71 -7.86 -0.25 5.52
C PHE A 71 -7.58 -1.53 6.30
N ASN A 72 -7.04 -2.56 5.66
CA ASN A 72 -6.85 -3.88 6.29
C ASN A 72 -5.37 -4.27 6.45
N GLN A 73 -4.45 -3.29 6.45
CA GLN A 73 -3.00 -3.54 6.59
C GLN A 73 -2.46 -4.55 5.56
N CYS A 74 -3.08 -4.63 4.39
CA CYS A 74 -2.71 -5.54 3.31
C CYS A 74 -2.64 -7.04 3.73
N ARG A 75 -3.54 -7.51 4.62
CA ARG A 75 -3.55 -8.91 5.11
C ARG A 75 -3.62 -9.95 3.99
N ALA A 76 -4.28 -9.64 2.87
CA ALA A 76 -4.38 -10.53 1.73
C ALA A 76 -3.29 -10.30 0.65
N CYS A 77 -2.34 -9.38 0.90
CA CYS A 77 -1.27 -9.05 -0.04
C CYS A 77 -0.05 -9.96 0.18
N THR A 78 0.65 -10.28 -0.90
CA THR A 78 2.03 -10.77 -0.81
C THR A 78 2.96 -9.67 -0.26
N PRO A 79 4.14 -10.02 0.28
CA PRO A 79 5.09 -9.01 0.78
C PRO A 79 5.50 -7.97 -0.26
N ASP A 80 5.66 -8.39 -1.53
CA ASP A 80 5.97 -7.51 -2.65
C ASP A 80 4.81 -6.56 -2.98
N GLU A 81 3.58 -7.08 -3.05
CA GLU A 81 2.39 -6.25 -3.27
C GLU A 81 2.18 -5.22 -2.16
N ALA A 82 2.41 -5.60 -0.90
CA ALA A 82 2.33 -4.67 0.22
C ALA A 82 3.35 -3.53 0.07
N ALA A 83 4.60 -3.85 -0.24
CA ALA A 83 5.66 -2.86 -0.48
C ALA A 83 5.27 -1.84 -1.55
N LYS A 84 4.86 -2.37 -2.71
CA LYS A 84 4.48 -1.59 -3.88
C LYS A 84 3.25 -0.73 -3.57
N ALA A 85 2.25 -1.30 -2.89
CA ALA A 85 1.06 -0.58 -2.47
C ALA A 85 1.39 0.58 -1.52
N HIS A 86 2.24 0.35 -0.51
CA HIS A 86 2.67 1.40 0.43
C HIS A 86 3.38 2.54 -0.30
N LYS A 87 4.30 2.22 -1.20
CA LYS A 87 5.02 3.21 -2.00
C LYS A 87 4.08 4.04 -2.89
N ILE A 88 3.16 3.38 -3.61
CA ILE A 88 2.17 4.05 -4.47
C ILE A 88 1.25 4.94 -3.63
N ILE A 89 0.73 4.43 -2.50
CA ILE A 89 -0.16 5.20 -1.60
C ILE A 89 0.57 6.45 -1.09
N GLN A 90 1.82 6.32 -0.64
CA GLN A 90 2.61 7.45 -0.17
C GLN A 90 2.83 8.48 -1.29
N PHE A 91 3.17 8.03 -2.49
CA PHE A 91 3.38 8.90 -3.65
C PHE A 91 2.09 9.65 -4.03
N VAL A 92 0.97 8.94 -4.20
CA VAL A 92 -0.32 9.52 -4.59
C VAL A 92 -0.83 10.47 -3.50
N ARG A 93 -0.70 10.12 -2.21
CA ARG A 93 -1.06 11.01 -1.10
C ARG A 93 -0.24 12.30 -1.10
N THR A 94 1.04 12.23 -1.49
CA THR A 94 1.96 13.37 -1.46
C THR A 94 1.78 14.29 -2.68
N TYR A 95 1.71 13.71 -3.89
CA TYR A 95 1.73 14.48 -5.14
C TYR A 95 0.36 14.63 -5.81
N TYR A 96 -0.61 13.78 -5.46
CA TYR A 96 -1.97 13.76 -6.03
C TYR A 96 -3.04 13.71 -4.92
N PRO A 97 -3.04 14.64 -3.95
CA PRO A 97 -3.88 14.55 -2.76
C PRO A 97 -5.38 14.62 -3.08
N TYR A 98 -5.78 15.29 -4.17
CA TYR A 98 -7.17 15.30 -4.63
C TYR A 98 -7.62 13.90 -5.05
N ASP A 99 -6.86 13.26 -5.95
CA ASP A 99 -7.15 11.90 -6.42
C ASP A 99 -7.09 10.91 -5.24
N PHE A 100 -6.10 11.06 -4.34
CA PHE A 100 -6.03 10.24 -3.11
C PHE A 100 -7.33 10.31 -2.29
N ASN A 101 -7.84 11.52 -2.04
CA ASN A 101 -9.06 11.71 -1.26
C ASN A 101 -10.29 11.13 -1.97
N LEU A 102 -10.37 11.24 -3.29
CA LEU A 102 -11.44 10.64 -4.09
C LEU A 102 -11.40 9.11 -4.00
N ILE A 103 -10.22 8.52 -4.19
CA ILE A 103 -9.99 7.07 -4.08
C ILE A 103 -10.29 6.57 -2.66
N TRP A 104 -9.83 7.30 -1.64
CA TRP A 104 -10.09 6.95 -0.25
C TRP A 104 -11.58 6.86 0.02
N ARG A 105 -12.37 7.86 -0.45
CA ARG A 105 -13.83 7.83 -0.34
C ARG A 105 -14.37 6.61 -1.08
N MET A 106 -13.97 6.40 -2.34
CA MET A 106 -14.40 5.27 -3.18
C MET A 106 -14.32 3.90 -2.52
N TYR A 107 -13.26 3.66 -1.77
CA TYR A 107 -13.01 2.36 -1.15
C TYR A 107 -13.28 2.35 0.36
N TYR A 108 -13.74 3.46 0.93
CA TYR A 108 -14.01 3.56 2.36
C TYR A 108 -15.11 2.57 2.78
N PRO A 109 -14.84 1.63 3.71
CA PRO A 109 -15.80 0.60 4.09
C PRO A 109 -17.10 1.14 4.74
N GLY A 110 -17.05 2.33 5.33
CA GLY A 110 -18.20 2.98 5.97
C GLY A 110 -19.00 3.89 5.03
N ALA A 111 -18.73 3.87 3.72
CA ALA A 111 -19.45 4.71 2.79
C ALA A 111 -20.86 4.18 2.50
N PRO A 112 -21.86 5.07 2.33
CA PRO A 112 -23.20 4.65 1.91
C PRO A 112 -23.11 3.95 0.54
N SER A 113 -23.75 2.79 0.42
CA SER A 113 -23.81 2.03 -0.83
C SER A 113 -24.42 2.90 -1.94
N GLY A 114 -23.67 3.15 -3.02
CA GLY A 114 -24.19 3.81 -4.23
C GLY A 114 -23.67 5.22 -4.55
N GLN A 115 -22.59 5.69 -3.92
CA GLN A 115 -21.99 7.00 -4.26
C GLN A 115 -20.64 6.92 -5.00
N TYR A 116 -20.51 6.11 -6.05
CA TYR A 116 -19.30 6.17 -6.92
C TYR A 116 -19.65 6.01 -8.39
#